data_AF-A0A2U1QT08-F1
#
_entry.id   AF-A0A2U1QT08-F1
#
_cell.length_a   1.000
_cell.length_b   1.000
_cell.length_c   1.000
_cell.angle_alpha   90.00
_cell.angle_beta   90.00
_cell.angle_gamma   90.00
#
_symmetry.space_group_name_H-M   'P 1'
#
loop_
_entity.id
_entity.type
_entity.pdbx_description
1 polymer ?
#
loop_
_entity_poly.entity_id
_entity_poly.type
_entity_poly.pdbx_seq_one_letter_code
_entity_poly.pdbx_strand_id
1 'polypeptide(L)'
;MSFRLNKFQIEDNEFETEEIDLINFKNDLKTNHFTVIVGNNGTGKSRLLGSIAKALKNDFRSRNSKYFYFSKFEKSTESPKIISVSNSLNDKFPGDGSDSSFRTNTLEYSNLNYVYLGTRTRFGSNNRILIRRAIDILLENYSNKFVAKCYRHIFDYLDFHPIIKLDYNIGSINRMLDLNRDKKIIKNDLLHFINDRSSNGSVNNVIYNNFLEKYEHRLDEICDFINNLNEKKDFSLEINFSDSNIKKIDKNNSIYEEDLKSYEILNLLRKLNVIRSFDILLYKKDTNRSFNINDASSGEASILITLIGLTPLIVDNSCVLIDEPEISLHPS
;
A
#
# COMPACT_ATOMS: atom_id res chain seq x y z
N MET A 1 9.76 22.15 -13.47
CA MET A 1 8.65 21.80 -14.38
C MET A 1 7.88 20.65 -13.76
N SER A 2 6.55 20.66 -13.83
CA SER A 2 5.73 19.56 -13.32
C SER A 2 5.67 18.41 -14.34
N PHE A 3 5.65 17.17 -13.87
CA PHE A 3 5.54 15.99 -14.75
C PHE A 3 4.23 15.98 -15.56
N ARG A 4 4.37 15.70 -16.86
CA ARG A 4 3.30 15.42 -17.83
C ARG A 4 3.75 14.30 -18.74
N LEU A 5 2.84 13.38 -19.01
CA LEU A 5 2.95 12.46 -20.13
C LEU A 5 2.15 13.09 -21.28
N ASN A 6 2.85 13.67 -22.26
CA ASN A 6 2.24 14.49 -23.30
C ASN A 6 1.60 13.61 -24.36
N LYS A 7 2.37 12.64 -24.83
CA LYS A 7 2.01 11.75 -25.92
C LYS A 7 2.40 10.32 -25.61
N PHE A 8 1.65 9.37 -26.14
CA PHE A 8 1.94 7.96 -25.98
C PHE A 8 1.53 7.15 -27.23
N GLN A 9 2.41 6.28 -27.69
CA GLN A 9 2.16 5.33 -28.76
C GLN A 9 2.51 3.93 -28.26
N ILE A 10 1.67 2.93 -28.53
CA ILE A 10 2.01 1.51 -28.33
C ILE A 10 2.36 0.90 -29.67
N GLU A 11 3.38 0.06 -29.73
CA GLU A 11 3.78 -0.62 -30.96
C GLU A 11 4.18 -2.09 -30.69
N ASP A 12 3.39 -2.89 -29.97
CA ASP A 12 3.80 -4.28 -29.68
C ASP A 12 3.46 -5.27 -30.81
N ASN A 13 3.97 -6.51 -30.72
CA ASN A 13 3.77 -7.55 -31.76
C ASN A 13 2.28 -7.83 -32.10
N GLU A 14 1.34 -7.50 -31.22
CA GLU A 14 -0.08 -7.80 -31.36
C GLU A 14 -0.96 -6.54 -31.39
N PHE A 15 -0.40 -5.37 -31.08
CA PHE A 15 -1.17 -4.15 -30.83
C PHE A 15 -0.35 -2.89 -31.11
N GLU A 16 -0.81 -2.11 -32.09
CA GLU A 16 -0.26 -0.79 -32.41
C GLU A 16 -1.34 0.28 -32.26
N THR A 17 -0.97 1.46 -31.79
CA THR A 17 -1.82 2.64 -31.79
C THR A 17 -1.19 3.74 -32.63
N GLU A 18 -2.02 4.66 -33.11
CA GLU A 18 -1.54 5.99 -33.49
C GLU A 18 -0.94 6.71 -32.26
N GLU A 19 -0.23 7.81 -32.47
CA GLU A 19 0.27 8.65 -31.38
C GLU A 19 -0.90 9.35 -30.68
N ILE A 20 -1.10 9.06 -29.40
CA ILE A 20 -2.21 9.57 -28.60
C ILE A 20 -1.75 10.78 -27.81
N ASP A 21 -2.38 11.93 -28.04
CA ASP A 21 -2.23 13.11 -27.18
C ASP A 21 -2.96 12.87 -25.85
N LEU A 22 -2.21 12.82 -24.76
CA LEU A 22 -2.74 12.63 -23.40
C LEU A 22 -2.93 13.95 -22.67
N ILE A 23 -2.41 15.07 -23.21
CA ILE A 23 -2.65 16.40 -22.69
C ILE A 23 -3.28 17.31 -23.72
N ASN A 24 -4.13 18.22 -23.25
CA ASN A 24 -4.54 19.35 -24.05
C ASN A 24 -3.52 20.47 -23.85
N PHE A 25 -2.64 20.68 -24.83
CA PHE A 25 -1.58 21.71 -24.79
C PHE A 25 -2.11 23.15 -24.65
N LYS A 26 -3.43 23.37 -24.76
CA LYS A 26 -4.07 24.67 -24.52
C LYS A 26 -4.38 24.95 -23.05
N ASN A 27 -4.30 23.95 -22.17
CA ASN A 27 -4.64 24.08 -20.74
C ASN A 27 -3.40 24.39 -19.88
N ASP A 28 -3.66 24.91 -18.67
CA ASP A 28 -2.63 25.32 -17.71
C ASP A 28 -1.66 24.16 -17.35
N LEU A 29 -0.38 24.35 -17.63
CA LEU A 29 0.67 23.41 -17.27
C LEU A 29 0.99 23.41 -15.75
N LYS A 30 0.43 24.35 -14.97
CA LYS A 30 0.74 24.53 -13.54
C LYS A 30 -0.15 23.74 -12.58
N THR A 31 -1.34 23.28 -12.98
CA THR A 31 -2.28 22.54 -12.11
C THR A 31 -2.24 21.04 -12.37
N ASN A 32 -2.90 20.20 -11.55
CA ASN A 32 -3.05 18.78 -11.87
C ASN A 32 -3.78 18.61 -13.21
N HIS A 33 -3.35 17.63 -14.01
CA HIS A 33 -3.95 17.30 -15.31
C HIS A 33 -4.62 15.92 -15.23
N PHE A 34 -5.83 15.81 -15.75
CA PHE A 34 -6.63 14.58 -15.73
C PHE A 34 -7.00 14.20 -17.16
N THR A 35 -6.77 12.94 -17.50
CA THR A 35 -7.10 12.37 -18.80
C THR A 35 -8.02 11.19 -18.60
N VAL A 36 -9.16 11.20 -19.28
CA VAL A 36 -10.16 10.12 -19.20
C VAL A 36 -10.13 9.35 -20.51
N ILE A 37 -9.95 8.03 -20.42
CA ILE A 37 -9.94 7.13 -21.56
C ILE A 37 -11.28 6.40 -21.58
N VAL A 38 -12.09 6.64 -22.62
CA VAL A 38 -13.42 6.05 -22.79
C VAL A 38 -13.46 5.15 -24.02
N GLY A 39 -14.30 4.13 -23.98
CA GLY A 39 -14.47 3.18 -25.08
C GLY A 39 -15.19 1.91 -24.64
N ASN A 40 -15.74 1.17 -25.59
CA ASN A 40 -16.47 -0.07 -25.31
C ASN A 40 -15.59 -1.11 -24.59
N ASN A 41 -16.23 -2.08 -23.95
CA ASN A 41 -15.53 -3.21 -23.33
C ASN A 41 -14.74 -3.99 -24.39
N GLY A 42 -13.51 -4.41 -24.04
CA GLY A 42 -12.62 -5.15 -24.96
C GLY A 42 -11.83 -4.30 -25.96
N THR A 43 -11.97 -2.96 -25.95
CA THR A 43 -11.23 -2.05 -26.87
C THR A 43 -9.76 -1.82 -26.51
N GLY A 44 -9.25 -2.42 -25.43
CA GLY A 44 -7.84 -2.32 -25.05
C GLY A 44 -7.48 -1.22 -24.05
N LYS A 45 -8.45 -0.55 -23.43
CA LYS A 45 -8.21 0.51 -22.40
C LYS A 45 -7.22 0.09 -21.31
N SER A 46 -7.43 -1.06 -20.67
CA SER A 46 -6.54 -1.58 -19.64
C SER A 46 -5.15 -1.95 -20.19
N ARG A 47 -5.05 -2.41 -21.45
CA ARG A 47 -3.77 -2.67 -22.13
C ARG A 47 -3.01 -1.35 -22.34
N LEU A 48 -3.71 -0.27 -22.69
CA LEU A 48 -3.13 1.07 -22.81
C LEU A 48 -2.55 1.56 -21.48
N LEU A 49 -3.36 1.54 -20.41
CA LEU A 49 -2.91 1.94 -19.06
C LEU A 49 -1.74 1.08 -18.55
N GLY A 50 -1.79 -0.23 -18.75
CA GLY A 50 -0.71 -1.14 -18.39
C GLY A 50 0.59 -0.87 -19.15
N SER A 51 0.49 -0.47 -20.43
CA SER A 51 1.65 -0.13 -21.25
C SER A 51 2.28 1.19 -20.81
N ILE A 52 1.47 2.20 -20.47
CA ILE A 52 1.95 3.46 -19.89
C ILE A 52 2.73 3.19 -18.59
N ALA A 53 2.17 2.36 -17.69
CA ALA A 53 2.83 2.01 -16.43
C ALA A 53 4.20 1.33 -16.66
N LYS A 54 4.28 0.37 -17.58
CA LYS A 54 5.53 -0.32 -17.94
C LYS A 54 6.56 0.64 -18.55
N ALA A 55 6.11 1.58 -19.39
CA ALA A 55 6.98 2.58 -20.03
C ALA A 55 7.64 3.46 -18.99
N LEU A 56 6.83 4.03 -18.10
CA LEU A 56 7.31 4.91 -17.06
C LEU A 56 8.19 4.18 -16.03
N LYS A 57 7.95 2.88 -15.79
CA LYS A 57 8.79 2.02 -14.93
C LYS A 57 10.14 1.62 -15.57
N ASN A 58 10.34 1.88 -16.87
CA ASN A 58 11.46 1.35 -17.65
C ASN A 58 11.51 -0.21 -17.69
N ASP A 59 10.36 -0.88 -17.60
CA ASP A 59 10.24 -2.35 -17.49
C ASP A 59 10.35 -3.08 -18.85
N PHE A 60 10.82 -2.40 -19.90
CA PHE A 60 10.82 -2.87 -21.30
C PHE A 60 12.16 -3.42 -21.80
N ARG A 61 13.05 -3.85 -20.90
CA ARG A 61 14.26 -4.58 -21.34
C ARG A 61 13.89 -6.02 -21.70
N SER A 62 13.80 -6.30 -22.99
CA SER A 62 13.87 -7.68 -23.50
C SER A 62 15.15 -8.35 -22.97
N ARG A 63 15.04 -9.58 -22.47
CA ARG A 63 16.19 -10.34 -21.95
C ARG A 63 17.28 -10.58 -23.02
N ASN A 64 16.97 -10.46 -24.31
CA ASN A 64 17.83 -10.88 -25.42
C ASN A 64 17.92 -9.92 -26.64
N SER A 65 17.49 -8.64 -26.57
CA SER A 65 17.62 -7.71 -27.71
C SER A 65 18.15 -6.32 -27.36
N LYS A 66 18.94 -5.72 -28.27
CA LYS A 66 19.36 -4.30 -28.23
C LYS A 66 18.21 -3.30 -28.50
N TYR A 67 16.99 -3.80 -28.74
CA TYR A 67 15.81 -2.99 -29.01
C TYR A 67 14.92 -2.89 -27.77
N PHE A 68 14.49 -1.66 -27.46
CA PHE A 68 13.43 -1.36 -26.50
C PHE A 68 12.10 -1.81 -27.12
N TYR A 69 11.31 -2.64 -26.43
CA TYR A 69 9.95 -2.93 -26.90
C TYR A 69 9.06 -1.69 -26.65
N PHE A 70 8.90 -0.88 -27.70
CA PHE A 70 7.60 -0.47 -28.26
C PHE A 70 6.68 0.50 -27.53
N SER A 71 7.22 1.60 -26.99
CA SER A 71 6.40 2.80 -26.81
C SER A 71 7.21 4.07 -27.04
N LYS A 72 6.78 4.91 -27.99
CA LYS A 72 7.23 6.30 -28.05
C LYS A 72 6.39 7.11 -27.09
N PHE A 73 7.04 7.90 -26.25
CA PHE A 73 6.35 8.80 -25.36
C PHE A 73 7.14 10.07 -25.16
N GLU A 74 6.41 11.17 -25.02
CA GLU A 74 6.98 12.47 -24.73
C GLU A 74 6.59 12.86 -23.31
N LYS A 75 7.57 13.25 -22.48
CA LYS A 75 7.34 13.66 -21.10
C LYS A 75 8.08 14.95 -20.77
N SER A 76 7.54 15.74 -19.86
CA SER A 76 8.12 17.03 -19.46
C SER A 76 9.31 16.92 -18.48
N THR A 77 9.43 15.81 -17.73
CA THR A 77 10.49 15.59 -16.73
C THR A 77 10.87 14.10 -16.64
N GLU A 78 12.05 13.79 -16.09
CA GLU A 78 12.66 12.47 -16.27
C GLU A 78 12.11 11.35 -15.37
N SER A 79 11.51 11.63 -14.21
CA SER A 79 11.09 10.56 -13.30
C SER A 79 9.87 10.94 -12.46
N PRO A 80 8.66 10.50 -12.85
CA PRO A 80 7.51 10.58 -11.97
C PRO A 80 7.53 9.46 -10.93
N LYS A 81 6.92 9.70 -9.77
CA LYS A 81 6.39 8.61 -8.97
C LYS A 81 5.16 8.05 -9.68
N ILE A 82 5.07 6.74 -9.86
CA ILE A 82 3.99 6.10 -10.61
C ILE A 82 3.14 5.30 -9.64
N ILE A 83 1.83 5.53 -9.67
CA ILE A 83 0.89 4.80 -8.83
C ILE A 83 -0.19 4.23 -9.74
N SER A 84 -0.31 2.91 -9.78
CA SER A 84 -1.38 2.24 -10.50
C SER A 84 -2.42 1.72 -9.52
N VAL A 85 -3.69 1.89 -9.87
CA VAL A 85 -4.84 1.55 -9.03
C VAL A 85 -5.79 0.70 -9.85
N SER A 86 -6.17 -0.46 -9.33
CA SER A 86 -7.16 -1.32 -9.97
C SER A 86 -7.87 -2.20 -8.96
N ASN A 87 -9.21 -2.23 -9.05
CA ASN A 87 -10.03 -3.20 -8.33
C ASN A 87 -10.39 -4.43 -9.20
N SER A 88 -9.96 -4.44 -10.46
CA SER A 88 -10.16 -5.56 -11.39
C SER A 88 -9.12 -6.66 -11.17
N LEU A 89 -9.57 -7.91 -11.16
CA LEU A 89 -8.67 -9.08 -11.14
C LEU A 89 -7.89 -9.24 -12.46
N ASN A 90 -8.35 -8.59 -13.53
CA ASN A 90 -7.87 -8.77 -14.91
C ASN A 90 -7.04 -7.59 -15.43
N ASP A 91 -6.65 -6.66 -14.57
CA ASP A 91 -5.85 -5.50 -14.97
C ASP A 91 -4.53 -5.90 -15.64
N LYS A 92 -3.92 -4.96 -16.37
CA LYS A 92 -2.67 -5.18 -17.11
C LYS A 92 -1.48 -4.45 -16.52
N PHE A 93 -1.60 -3.93 -15.30
CA PHE A 93 -0.51 -3.22 -14.65
C PHE A 93 0.66 -4.15 -14.33
N PRO A 94 1.91 -3.67 -14.41
CA PRO A 94 3.06 -4.43 -13.93
C PRO A 94 3.00 -4.58 -12.41
N GLY A 95 3.48 -5.70 -11.88
CA GLY A 95 3.70 -5.81 -10.45
C GLY A 95 4.78 -4.82 -10.00
N ASP A 96 4.62 -4.28 -8.80
CA ASP A 96 5.60 -3.39 -8.16
C ASP A 96 6.73 -4.15 -7.45
N GLY A 97 6.76 -5.48 -7.59
CA GLY A 97 7.69 -6.33 -6.88
C GLY A 97 7.36 -6.51 -5.40
N SER A 98 6.31 -5.84 -4.88
CA SER A 98 5.83 -5.99 -3.50
C SER A 98 4.97 -7.24 -3.28
N ASP A 99 4.66 -7.98 -4.37
CA ASP A 99 3.89 -9.23 -4.36
C ASP A 99 4.69 -10.51 -4.11
N SER A 100 6.03 -10.45 -4.08
CA SER A 100 6.70 -11.36 -3.15
C SER A 100 6.28 -10.85 -1.78
N SER A 101 5.74 -11.71 -0.92
CA SER A 101 5.24 -11.44 0.43
C SER A 101 6.21 -10.72 1.40
N PHE A 102 7.30 -10.19 0.86
CA PHE A 102 8.49 -9.66 1.47
C PHE A 102 9.14 -8.66 0.47
N ARG A 103 9.25 -7.39 0.88
CA ARG A 103 9.76 -6.25 0.09
C ARG A 103 11.27 -6.40 -0.09
N THR A 104 11.77 -6.45 -1.33
CA THR A 104 13.15 -6.88 -1.59
C THR A 104 14.22 -5.83 -1.31
N ASN A 105 13.95 -4.52 -1.41
CA ASN A 105 14.98 -3.47 -1.19
C ASN A 105 14.52 -2.25 -0.36
N THR A 106 13.22 -1.94 -0.29
CA THR A 106 12.70 -0.77 0.44
C THR A 106 11.58 -1.17 1.39
N LEU A 107 11.70 -0.75 2.65
CA LEU A 107 10.78 -1.11 3.73
C LEU A 107 9.57 -0.18 3.86
N GLU A 108 9.45 0.83 2.99
CA GLU A 108 8.44 1.89 3.01
C GLU A 108 7.94 2.18 1.59
N TYR A 109 6.62 2.35 1.44
CA TYR A 109 5.97 2.63 0.15
C TYR A 109 6.23 4.06 -0.35
N SER A 110 6.51 4.99 0.57
CA SER A 110 6.87 6.38 0.25
C SER A 110 8.06 6.46 -0.72
N ASN A 111 9.05 5.58 -0.52
CA ASN A 111 10.33 5.53 -1.25
C ASN A 111 10.27 4.74 -2.57
N LEU A 112 9.13 4.12 -2.90
CA LEU A 112 8.97 3.38 -4.14
C LEU A 112 8.63 4.33 -5.30
N ASN A 113 9.40 4.22 -6.39
CA ASN A 113 9.12 4.95 -7.62
C ASN A 113 7.87 4.42 -8.36
N TYR A 114 7.51 3.15 -8.15
CA TYR A 114 6.30 2.54 -8.69
C TYR A 114 5.57 1.77 -7.57
N VAL A 115 4.28 2.06 -7.38
CA VAL A 115 3.42 1.37 -6.42
C VAL A 115 2.17 0.85 -7.12
N TYR A 116 1.85 -0.44 -6.93
CA TYR A 116 0.65 -1.05 -7.47
C TYR A 116 -0.37 -1.30 -6.36
N LEU A 117 -1.45 -0.53 -6.39
CA LEU A 117 -2.62 -0.64 -5.52
C LEU A 117 -3.71 -1.43 -6.25
N GLY A 118 -3.46 -2.73 -6.45
CA GLY A 118 -4.48 -3.64 -6.91
C GLY A 118 -4.43 -5.01 -6.26
N THR A 119 -5.26 -5.91 -6.76
CA THR A 119 -5.56 -7.21 -6.13
C THR A 119 -4.64 -8.34 -6.63
N ARG A 120 -3.87 -8.11 -7.69
CA ARG A 120 -3.00 -9.13 -8.29
C ARG A 120 -1.76 -9.38 -7.46
N THR A 121 -1.28 -10.61 -7.58
CA THR A 121 -0.05 -11.14 -6.97
C THR A 121 0.71 -12.00 -7.95
N ARG A 122 1.92 -12.43 -7.57
CA ARG A 122 2.68 -13.43 -8.35
C ARG A 122 1.96 -14.79 -8.50
N PHE A 123 1.04 -15.13 -7.58
CA PHE A 123 0.39 -16.44 -7.51
C PHE A 123 -1.13 -16.40 -7.73
N GLY A 124 -1.66 -15.31 -8.30
CA GLY A 124 -3.10 -15.12 -8.52
C GLY A 124 -3.59 -13.78 -7.96
N SER A 125 -4.88 -13.64 -7.66
CA SER A 125 -5.47 -12.41 -7.14
C SER A 125 -6.10 -12.62 -5.75
N ASN A 126 -5.94 -11.65 -4.86
CA ASN A 126 -6.47 -11.70 -3.50
C ASN A 126 -6.76 -10.30 -2.95
N ASN A 127 -8.03 -9.97 -2.75
CA ASN A 127 -8.47 -8.67 -2.23
C ASN A 127 -7.88 -8.34 -0.85
N ARG A 128 -7.53 -9.35 -0.03
CA ARG A 128 -6.88 -9.13 1.27
C ARG A 128 -5.53 -8.45 1.14
N ILE A 129 -4.87 -8.56 -0.01
CA ILE A 129 -3.56 -7.95 -0.23
C ILE A 129 -3.70 -6.45 -0.45
N LEU A 130 -4.70 -6.02 -1.23
CA LEU A 130 -5.00 -4.59 -1.36
C LEU A 130 -5.29 -3.96 0.01
N ILE A 131 -6.13 -4.63 0.83
CA ILE A 131 -6.40 -4.21 2.21
C ILE A 131 -5.11 -4.15 3.03
N ARG A 132 -4.30 -5.21 3.00
CA ARG A 132 -3.03 -5.26 3.73
C ARG A 132 -2.10 -4.12 3.33
N ARG A 133 -1.95 -3.84 2.03
CA ARG A 133 -1.14 -2.73 1.50
C ARG A 133 -1.65 -1.39 2.00
N ALA A 134 -2.96 -1.14 1.90
CA ALA A 134 -3.55 0.10 2.36
C ALA A 134 -3.31 0.34 3.86
N ILE A 135 -3.43 -0.71 4.68
CA ILE A 135 -3.12 -0.62 6.12
C ILE A 135 -1.63 -0.41 6.38
N ASP A 136 -0.74 -1.09 5.65
CA ASP A 136 0.70 -0.85 5.77
C ASP A 136 1.06 0.61 5.43
N ILE A 137 0.49 1.16 4.35
CA ILE A 137 0.68 2.56 3.94
C ILE A 137 0.10 3.53 4.98
N LEU A 138 -1.07 3.22 5.52
CA LEU A 138 -1.69 4.02 6.59
C LEU A 138 -0.81 4.06 7.84
N LEU A 139 -0.30 2.91 8.27
CA LEU A 139 0.60 2.80 9.43
C LEU A 139 1.98 3.41 9.18
N GLU A 140 2.41 3.56 7.93
CA GLU A 140 3.62 4.32 7.58
C GLU A 140 3.40 5.85 7.67
N ASN A 141 2.16 6.32 7.58
CA ASN A 141 1.84 7.75 7.46
C ASN A 141 0.91 8.30 8.56
N TYR A 142 0.56 7.50 9.57
CA TYR A 142 -0.38 7.88 10.63
C TYR A 142 0.04 9.12 11.45
N SER A 143 1.35 9.35 11.60
CA SER A 143 1.90 10.52 12.30
C SER A 143 1.97 11.78 11.42
N ASN A 144 1.65 11.67 10.13
CA ASN A 144 1.65 12.81 9.22
C ASN A 144 0.33 13.59 9.35
N LYS A 145 0.41 14.79 9.91
CA LYS A 145 -0.75 15.65 10.14
C LYS A 145 -1.54 15.99 8.87
N PHE A 146 -0.86 16.22 7.74
CA PHE A 146 -1.54 16.51 6.48
C PHE A 146 -2.32 15.28 5.99
N VAL A 147 -1.68 14.11 6.01
CA VAL A 147 -2.33 12.83 5.63
C VAL A 147 -3.51 12.52 6.54
N ALA A 148 -3.38 12.71 7.86
CA ALA A 148 -4.45 12.50 8.82
C ALA A 148 -5.69 13.37 8.54
N LYS A 149 -5.50 14.63 8.10
CA LYS A 149 -6.61 15.49 7.65
C LYS A 149 -7.28 14.92 6.41
N CYS A 150 -6.51 14.45 5.43
CA CYS A 150 -7.05 13.84 4.22
C CYS A 150 -7.85 12.56 4.55
N TYR A 151 -7.34 11.72 5.47
CA TYR A 151 -8.08 10.55 5.95
C TYR A 151 -9.41 10.93 6.58
N ARG A 152 -9.42 11.94 7.47
CA ARG A 152 -10.68 12.45 8.02
C ARG A 152 -11.69 12.82 6.93
N HIS A 153 -11.26 13.51 5.88
CA HIS A 153 -12.13 13.85 4.75
C HIS A 153 -12.67 12.61 4.02
N ILE A 154 -11.87 11.55 3.86
CA ILE A 154 -12.30 10.28 3.26
C ILE A 154 -13.38 9.61 4.13
N PHE A 155 -13.16 9.54 5.44
CA PHE A 155 -14.15 9.00 6.38
C PHE A 155 -15.45 9.82 6.37
N ASP A 156 -15.33 11.15 6.34
CA ASP A 156 -16.48 12.05 6.27
C ASP A 156 -17.27 11.86 4.97
N TYR A 157 -16.59 11.65 3.83
CA TYR A 157 -17.21 11.38 2.53
C TYR A 157 -18.02 10.06 2.51
N LEU A 158 -17.60 9.05 3.28
CA LEU A 158 -18.26 7.74 3.36
C LEU A 158 -19.24 7.61 4.55
N ASP A 159 -19.56 8.72 5.23
CA ASP A 159 -20.42 8.75 6.42
C ASP A 159 -19.95 7.83 7.56
N PHE A 160 -18.63 7.68 7.70
CA PHE A 160 -17.99 6.93 8.77
C PHE A 160 -17.34 7.86 9.79
N HIS A 161 -17.32 7.48 11.07
CA HIS A 161 -16.45 8.14 12.01
C HIS A 161 -14.99 7.96 11.57
N PRO A 162 -14.13 8.98 11.75
CA PRO A 162 -12.73 8.94 11.33
C PRO A 162 -11.88 8.10 12.29
N ILE A 163 -12.30 6.86 12.53
CA ILE A 163 -11.72 5.92 13.46
C ILE A 163 -11.62 4.56 12.78
N ILE A 164 -10.42 3.98 12.78
CA ILE A 164 -10.15 2.61 12.35
C ILE A 164 -9.68 1.82 13.55
N LYS A 165 -10.32 0.70 13.85
CA LYS A 165 -9.85 -0.24 14.87
C LYS A 165 -9.31 -1.50 14.21
N LEU A 166 -8.06 -1.84 14.49
CA LEU A 166 -7.39 -3.05 14.02
C LEU A 166 -7.38 -4.07 15.14
N ASP A 167 -8.17 -5.14 15.03
CA ASP A 167 -8.25 -6.20 16.02
C ASP A 167 -7.32 -7.35 15.60
N TYR A 168 -6.25 -7.57 16.36
CA TYR A 168 -5.21 -8.55 16.07
C TYR A 168 -5.43 -9.85 16.86
N ASN A 169 -5.33 -10.99 16.17
CA ASN A 169 -5.27 -12.30 16.81
C ASN A 169 -3.83 -12.66 17.18
N ILE A 170 -3.49 -12.44 18.45
CA ILE A 170 -2.12 -12.58 18.97
C ILE A 170 -1.82 -14.00 19.49
N GLY A 171 -2.84 -14.84 19.70
CA GLY A 171 -2.67 -16.20 20.25
C GLY A 171 -1.81 -17.15 19.40
N SER A 172 -1.38 -16.71 18.22
CA SER A 172 -0.50 -17.41 17.29
C SER A 172 0.97 -16.96 17.30
N ILE A 173 1.34 -15.87 17.98
CA ILE A 173 2.72 -15.33 17.93
C ILE A 173 3.76 -16.35 18.42
N ASN A 174 3.56 -16.94 19.59
CA ASN A 174 4.48 -17.96 20.13
C ASN A 174 4.62 -19.17 19.20
N ARG A 175 3.53 -19.55 18.50
CA ARG A 175 3.58 -20.61 17.48
C ARG A 175 4.36 -20.17 16.24
N MET A 176 4.21 -18.92 15.81
CA MET A 176 4.92 -18.39 14.64
C MET A 176 6.42 -18.28 14.87
N LEU A 177 6.83 -18.05 16.12
CA LEU A 177 8.22 -17.94 16.55
C LEU A 177 8.83 -19.29 16.98
N ASP A 178 8.05 -20.38 16.94
CA ASP A 178 8.44 -21.72 17.42
C ASP A 178 8.91 -21.72 18.90
N LEU A 179 8.26 -20.90 19.74
CA LEU A 179 8.59 -20.73 21.16
C LEU A 179 7.53 -21.35 22.08
N ASN A 180 7.97 -21.87 23.22
CA ASN A 180 7.08 -22.31 24.29
C ASN A 180 6.31 -21.12 24.87
N ARG A 181 4.98 -21.28 25.05
CA ARG A 181 4.08 -20.19 25.46
C ARG A 181 4.43 -19.53 26.79
N ASP A 182 5.11 -20.24 27.68
CA ASP A 182 5.40 -19.78 29.05
C ASP A 182 6.79 -19.14 29.20
N LYS A 183 7.59 -19.05 28.13
CA LYS A 183 8.94 -18.48 28.17
C LYS A 183 8.90 -17.03 27.67
N LYS A 184 9.51 -16.11 28.43
CA LYS A 184 9.78 -14.75 27.94
C LYS A 184 10.68 -14.83 26.71
N ILE A 185 10.28 -14.12 25.66
CA ILE A 185 11.02 -13.97 24.41
C ILE A 185 12.15 -12.99 24.65
N ILE A 186 13.38 -13.37 24.31
CA ILE A 186 14.55 -12.51 24.38
C ILE A 186 15.12 -12.25 22.98
N LYS A 187 15.98 -11.23 22.86
CA LYS A 187 16.62 -10.84 21.59
C LYS A 187 17.23 -12.02 20.83
N ASN A 188 17.89 -12.93 21.53
CA ASN A 188 18.51 -14.11 20.90
C ASN A 188 17.48 -15.04 20.24
N ASP A 189 16.27 -15.15 20.78
CA ASP A 189 15.20 -15.96 20.17
C ASP A 189 14.75 -15.34 18.84
N LEU A 190 14.57 -14.01 18.79
CA LEU A 190 14.26 -13.29 17.54
C LEU A 190 15.41 -13.34 16.53
N LEU A 191 16.66 -13.17 16.98
CA LEU A 191 17.84 -13.30 16.10
C LEU A 191 17.91 -14.69 15.49
N HIS A 192 17.70 -15.74 16.29
CA HIS A 192 17.67 -17.12 15.79
C HIS A 192 16.55 -17.31 14.76
N PHE A 193 15.33 -16.85 15.07
CA PHE A 193 14.19 -16.90 14.14
C PHE A 193 14.48 -16.22 12.80
N ILE A 194 15.12 -15.04 12.84
CA ILE A 194 15.46 -14.27 11.65
C ILE A 194 16.59 -14.96 10.85
N ASN A 195 17.63 -15.44 11.53
CA ASN A 195 18.79 -16.09 10.91
C ASN A 195 18.42 -17.43 10.27
N ASP A 196 17.61 -18.27 10.93
CA ASP A 196 17.15 -19.56 10.38
C ASP A 196 16.43 -19.37 9.03
N ARG A 197 15.60 -18.32 8.95
CA ARG A 197 14.89 -17.95 7.71
C ARG A 197 15.78 -17.27 6.67
N SER A 198 16.92 -16.73 7.09
CA SER A 198 17.94 -16.17 6.22
C SER A 198 18.80 -17.26 5.58
N SER A 199 19.19 -18.29 6.33
CA SER A 199 20.02 -19.39 5.84
C SER A 199 19.36 -20.28 4.78
N ASN A 200 18.03 -20.33 4.72
CA ASN A 200 17.26 -21.26 3.87
C ASN A 200 17.17 -20.87 2.37
N GLY A 201 18.23 -20.28 1.79
CA GLY A 201 18.49 -20.17 0.34
C GLY A 201 17.41 -19.52 -0.54
N SER A 202 16.37 -18.94 0.06
CA SER A 202 15.18 -18.45 -0.63
C SER A 202 15.20 -16.94 -0.81
N VAL A 203 14.25 -16.41 -1.60
CA VAL A 203 13.98 -14.97 -1.74
C VAL A 203 13.88 -14.27 -0.37
N ASN A 204 13.53 -14.99 0.70
CA ASN A 204 13.41 -14.46 2.06
C ASN A 204 14.74 -13.97 2.66
N ASN A 205 15.89 -14.49 2.22
CA ASN A 205 17.19 -14.18 2.82
C ASN A 205 17.53 -12.68 2.77
N VAL A 206 17.33 -12.05 1.61
CA VAL A 206 17.58 -10.61 1.43
C VAL A 206 16.72 -9.77 2.38
N ILE A 207 15.47 -10.17 2.62
CA ILE A 207 14.55 -9.40 3.45
C ILE A 207 14.91 -9.47 4.92
N TYR A 208 15.14 -10.67 5.44
CA TYR A 208 15.50 -10.84 6.84
C TYR A 208 16.86 -10.19 7.16
N ASN A 209 17.81 -10.24 6.22
CA ASN A 209 19.07 -9.49 6.34
C ASN A 209 18.85 -7.97 6.33
N ASN A 210 18.08 -7.43 5.37
CA ASN A 210 17.75 -6.00 5.33
C ASN A 210 17.00 -5.53 6.59
N PHE A 211 16.15 -6.41 7.15
CA PHE A 211 15.46 -6.14 8.40
C PHE A 211 16.45 -6.04 9.56
N LEU A 212 17.38 -6.99 9.69
CA LEU A 212 18.41 -6.93 10.73
C LEU A 212 19.28 -5.68 10.58
N GLU A 213 19.77 -5.41 9.37
CA GLU A 213 20.61 -4.23 9.08
C GLU A 213 19.93 -2.94 9.55
N LYS A 214 18.61 -2.80 9.33
CA LYS A 214 17.88 -1.59 9.72
C LYS A 214 17.38 -1.59 11.18
N TYR A 215 17.02 -2.74 11.75
CA TYR A 215 16.25 -2.82 13.00
C TYR A 215 16.85 -3.71 14.09
N GLU A 216 18.07 -4.21 13.95
CA GLU A 216 18.72 -5.02 15.00
C GLU A 216 18.75 -4.31 16.36
N HIS A 217 18.97 -2.99 16.36
CA HIS A 217 18.98 -2.16 17.57
C HIS A 217 17.61 -2.07 18.27
N ARG A 218 16.51 -2.41 17.58
CA ARG A 218 15.14 -2.40 18.14
C ARG A 218 14.66 -3.77 18.61
N LEU A 219 15.46 -4.83 18.47
CA LEU A 219 14.99 -6.19 18.79
C LEU A 219 14.58 -6.35 20.26
N ASP A 220 15.27 -5.71 21.19
CA ASP A 220 14.91 -5.72 22.62
C ASP A 220 13.53 -5.09 22.86
N GLU A 221 13.28 -3.93 22.24
CA GLU A 221 11.98 -3.23 22.28
C GLU A 221 10.85 -4.11 21.71
N ILE A 222 11.12 -4.81 20.60
CA ILE A 222 10.16 -5.74 19.99
C ILE A 222 9.87 -6.92 20.92
N CYS A 223 10.89 -7.48 21.57
CA CYS A 223 10.72 -8.57 22.54
C CYS A 223 9.85 -8.13 23.73
N ASP A 224 10.13 -6.97 24.31
CA ASP A 224 9.34 -6.43 25.43
C ASP A 224 7.87 -6.24 25.04
N PHE A 225 7.63 -5.71 23.85
CA PHE A 225 6.27 -5.57 23.32
C PHE A 225 5.58 -6.93 23.14
N ILE A 226 6.22 -7.93 22.51
CA ILE A 226 5.61 -9.26 22.35
C ILE A 226 5.31 -9.89 23.72
N ASN A 227 6.22 -9.77 24.69
CA ASN A 227 6.03 -10.32 26.03
C ASN A 227 4.81 -9.68 26.71
N ASN A 228 4.65 -8.36 26.60
CA ASN A 228 3.47 -7.64 27.11
C ASN A 228 2.17 -8.03 26.38
N LEU A 229 2.27 -8.36 25.08
CA LEU A 229 1.14 -8.84 24.30
C LEU A 229 0.70 -10.24 24.69
N ASN A 230 1.63 -11.15 25.02
CA ASN A 230 1.33 -12.52 25.42
C ASN A 230 0.53 -12.61 26.73
N GLU A 231 0.60 -11.59 27.58
CA GLU A 231 -0.24 -11.48 28.78
C GLU A 231 -1.71 -11.16 28.44
N LYS A 232 -1.98 -10.63 27.22
CA LYS A 232 -3.31 -10.26 26.74
C LYS A 232 -3.86 -11.32 25.79
N LYS A 233 -5.13 -11.69 25.95
CA LYS A 233 -5.80 -12.65 25.03
C LYS A 233 -6.08 -12.05 23.66
N ASP A 234 -6.45 -10.77 23.64
CA ASP A 234 -6.79 -10.01 22.44
C ASP A 234 -6.09 -8.65 22.50
N PHE A 235 -5.71 -8.12 21.34
CA PHE A 235 -5.12 -6.80 21.22
C PHE A 235 -5.78 -6.04 20.08
N SER A 236 -6.29 -4.86 20.41
CA SER A 236 -6.88 -3.96 19.44
C SER A 236 -6.12 -2.66 19.41
N LEU A 237 -6.04 -2.10 18.21
CA LEU A 237 -5.34 -0.86 17.97
C LEU A 237 -6.30 0.13 17.31
N GLU A 238 -6.64 1.20 18.01
CA GLU A 238 -7.53 2.24 17.50
C GLU A 238 -6.71 3.39 16.91
N ILE A 239 -6.99 3.77 15.67
CA ILE A 239 -6.39 4.90 14.97
C ILE A 239 -7.49 5.94 14.77
N ASN A 240 -7.34 7.09 15.40
CA ASN A 240 -8.39 8.09 15.47
C ASN A 240 -7.93 9.41 14.82
N PHE A 241 -8.51 9.68 13.64
CA PHE A 241 -8.31 10.89 12.83
C PHE A 241 -9.36 11.97 13.13
N SER A 242 -9.89 12.01 14.37
CA SER A 242 -10.74 13.13 14.78
C SER A 242 -9.97 14.46 14.79
N ASP A 243 -10.64 15.58 14.58
CA ASP A 243 -10.01 16.91 14.63
C ASP A 243 -9.27 17.15 15.95
N SER A 244 -9.84 16.67 17.06
CA SER A 244 -9.21 16.72 18.38
C SER A 244 -7.89 15.95 18.46
N ASN A 245 -7.78 14.81 17.79
CA ASN A 245 -6.56 14.01 17.73
C ASN A 245 -5.56 14.55 16.71
N ILE A 246 -6.00 15.03 15.55
CA ILE A 246 -5.14 15.67 14.55
C ILE A 246 -4.43 16.90 15.14
N LYS A 247 -5.11 17.68 15.99
CA LYS A 247 -4.52 18.83 16.71
C LYS A 247 -3.44 18.41 17.73
N LYS A 248 -3.46 17.16 18.20
CA LYS A 248 -2.45 16.62 19.13
C LYS A 248 -1.18 16.17 18.43
N ILE A 249 -1.22 15.85 17.13
CA ILE A 249 -0.04 15.41 16.35
C ILE A 249 1.09 16.45 16.38
N ASP A 250 0.77 17.75 16.45
CA ASP A 250 1.77 18.83 16.54
C ASP A 250 2.37 19.04 17.94
N LYS A 251 1.77 18.44 18.97
CA LYS A 251 2.19 18.66 20.37
C LYS A 251 2.92 17.41 20.84
N ASN A 252 4.12 17.58 21.41
CA ASN A 252 4.86 16.52 22.13
C ASN A 252 3.98 15.96 23.27
N ASN A 253 3.12 15.01 22.94
CA ASN A 253 2.18 14.38 23.85
C ASN A 253 2.64 12.94 24.07
N SER A 254 3.07 12.64 25.30
CA SER A 254 3.56 11.32 25.72
C SER A 254 2.56 10.17 25.44
N ILE A 255 1.25 10.44 25.48
CA ILE A 255 0.21 9.44 25.16
C ILE A 255 0.26 9.05 23.69
N TYR A 256 0.49 10.02 22.79
CA TYR A 256 0.66 9.72 21.38
C TYR A 256 1.94 8.91 21.16
N GLU A 257 3.01 9.14 21.94
CA GLU A 257 4.27 8.40 21.84
C GLU A 257 4.12 6.89 22.13
N GLU A 258 3.29 6.48 23.08
CA GLU A 258 3.05 5.06 23.38
C GLU A 258 2.26 4.36 22.28
N ASP A 259 1.21 5.01 21.77
CA ASP A 259 0.46 4.50 20.61
C ASP A 259 1.37 4.47 19.38
N LEU A 260 2.13 5.56 19.12
CA LEU A 260 3.16 5.67 18.07
C LEU A 260 4.12 4.46 18.11
N LYS A 261 4.72 4.17 19.27
CA LYS A 261 5.61 3.02 19.45
C LYS A 261 4.90 1.69 19.18
N SER A 262 3.68 1.53 19.66
CA SER A 262 2.88 0.32 19.41
C SER A 262 2.62 0.10 17.92
N TYR A 263 2.25 1.16 17.17
CA TYR A 263 2.07 1.09 15.71
C TYR A 263 3.35 0.67 15.00
N GLU A 264 4.49 1.27 15.37
CA GLU A 264 5.78 0.97 14.75
C GLU A 264 6.18 -0.49 14.98
N ILE A 265 6.11 -0.97 16.22
CA ILE A 265 6.49 -2.35 16.54
C ILE A 265 5.55 -3.35 15.85
N LEU A 266 4.24 -3.09 15.80
CA LEU A 266 3.30 -3.94 15.06
C LEU A 266 3.61 -3.98 13.56
N ASN A 267 4.00 -2.85 12.97
CA ASN A 267 4.43 -2.82 11.58
C ASN A 267 5.71 -3.67 11.37
N LEU A 268 6.66 -3.63 12.32
CA LEU A 268 7.85 -4.49 12.29
C LEU A 268 7.49 -5.99 12.40
N LEU A 269 6.56 -6.36 13.31
CA LEU A 269 6.08 -7.74 13.44
C LEU A 269 5.34 -8.25 12.20
N ARG A 270 4.60 -7.36 11.51
CA ARG A 270 3.99 -7.64 10.20
C ARG A 270 5.04 -7.83 9.11
N LYS A 271 6.10 -7.03 9.10
CA LYS A 271 7.24 -7.16 8.17
C LYS A 271 8.00 -8.47 8.38
N LEU A 272 8.13 -8.94 9.62
CA LEU A 272 8.66 -10.27 9.98
C LEU A 272 7.68 -11.42 9.72
N ASN A 273 6.44 -11.12 9.28
CA ASN A 273 5.36 -12.09 9.10
C ASN A 273 5.08 -12.96 10.35
N VAL A 274 5.30 -12.38 11.54
CA VAL A 274 4.95 -12.93 12.86
C VAL A 274 3.46 -12.70 13.15
N ILE A 275 2.95 -11.52 12.77
CA ILE A 275 1.53 -11.17 12.82
C ILE A 275 1.03 -11.02 11.39
N ARG A 276 -0.03 -11.76 11.03
CA ARG A 276 -0.54 -11.82 9.65
C ARG A 276 -2.01 -11.44 9.51
N SER A 277 -2.82 -11.76 10.52
CA SER A 277 -4.27 -11.60 10.49
C SER A 277 -4.71 -10.51 11.45
N PHE A 278 -5.59 -9.65 10.96
CA PHE A 278 -6.29 -8.65 11.74
C PHE A 278 -7.65 -8.41 11.11
N ASP A 279 -8.62 -8.09 11.96
CA ASP A 279 -9.91 -7.57 11.55
C ASP A 279 -9.85 -6.04 11.53
N ILE A 280 -10.56 -5.43 10.58
CA ILE A 280 -10.71 -3.98 10.51
C ILE A 280 -12.13 -3.66 10.91
N LEU A 281 -12.29 -2.92 12.00
CA LEU A 281 -13.57 -2.41 12.47
C LEU A 281 -13.68 -0.91 12.16
N LEU A 282 -14.83 -0.54 11.60
CA LEU A 282 -15.23 0.82 11.25
C LEU A 282 -16.50 1.18 12.00
N TYR A 283 -16.83 2.47 12.07
CA TYR A 283 -17.98 2.97 12.84
C TYR A 283 -18.86 3.86 11.95
N LYS A 284 -20.12 3.49 11.74
CA LYS A 284 -21.09 4.29 10.99
C LYS A 284 -21.55 5.49 11.82
N LYS A 285 -21.67 6.69 11.20
CA LYS A 285 -22.08 7.92 11.93
C LYS A 285 -23.54 7.91 12.39
N ASP A 286 -24.43 7.34 11.59
CA ASP A 286 -25.87 7.31 11.84
C ASP A 286 -26.26 6.41 13.03
N THR A 287 -25.60 5.26 13.15
CA THR A 287 -25.91 4.23 14.16
C THR A 287 -24.91 4.17 15.31
N ASN A 288 -23.72 4.77 15.15
CA ASN A 288 -22.58 4.62 16.06
C ASN A 288 -22.16 3.16 16.34
N ARG A 289 -22.58 2.22 15.49
CA ARG A 289 -22.23 0.80 15.62
C ARG A 289 -20.93 0.50 14.91
N SER A 290 -20.12 -0.35 15.52
CA SER A 290 -18.95 -0.94 14.87
C SER A 290 -19.38 -2.07 13.94
N PHE A 291 -18.72 -2.19 12.79
CA PHE A 291 -18.89 -3.30 11.85
C PHE A 291 -17.54 -3.66 11.23
N ASN A 292 -17.37 -4.92 10.79
CA ASN A 292 -16.17 -5.32 10.09
C ASN A 292 -16.18 -4.72 8.68
N ILE A 293 -15.02 -4.31 8.16
CA ILE A 293 -14.93 -3.80 6.77
C ILE A 293 -15.44 -4.82 5.75
N ASN A 294 -15.34 -6.12 6.06
CA ASN A 294 -15.86 -7.20 5.21
C ASN A 294 -17.39 -7.22 5.17
N ASP A 295 -18.07 -6.58 6.13
CA ASP A 295 -19.52 -6.43 6.21
C ASP A 295 -20.01 -5.13 5.54
N ALA A 296 -19.09 -4.24 5.12
CA ALA A 296 -19.43 -3.04 4.37
C ALA A 296 -19.95 -3.40 2.97
N SER A 297 -20.63 -2.47 2.29
CA SER A 297 -20.88 -2.64 0.86
C SER A 297 -19.54 -2.78 0.11
N SER A 298 -19.49 -3.62 -0.92
CA SER A 298 -18.27 -3.83 -1.71
C SER A 298 -17.72 -2.52 -2.27
N GLY A 299 -18.62 -1.57 -2.59
CA GLY A 299 -18.27 -0.24 -3.03
C GLY A 299 -17.63 0.63 -1.96
N GLU A 300 -18.27 0.76 -0.78
CA GLU A 300 -17.70 1.54 0.33
C GLU A 300 -16.34 1.01 0.77
N ALA A 301 -16.21 -0.31 0.95
CA ALA A 301 -14.94 -0.94 1.34
C ALA A 301 -13.84 -0.67 0.30
N SER A 302 -14.16 -0.82 -0.98
CA SER A 302 -13.23 -0.62 -2.07
C SER A 302 -12.77 0.83 -2.19
N ILE A 303 -13.70 1.79 -2.12
CA ILE A 303 -13.38 3.23 -2.13
C ILE A 303 -12.52 3.59 -0.93
N LEU A 304 -12.89 3.16 0.28
CA LEU A 304 -12.14 3.43 1.51
C LEU A 304 -10.70 2.93 1.40
N ILE A 305 -10.53 1.65 1.04
CA ILE A 305 -9.21 1.00 0.96
C ILE A 305 -8.35 1.63 -0.12
N THR A 306 -8.95 1.94 -1.28
CA THR A 306 -8.25 2.61 -2.39
C THR A 306 -7.77 3.99 -1.96
N LEU A 307 -8.64 4.83 -1.39
CA LEU A 307 -8.29 6.18 -1.00
C LEU A 307 -7.31 6.22 0.17
N ILE A 308 -7.44 5.32 1.15
CA ILE A 308 -6.49 5.19 2.26
C ILE A 308 -5.09 4.83 1.76
N GLY A 309 -4.99 3.88 0.83
CA GLY A 309 -3.71 3.45 0.26
C GLY A 309 -3.11 4.47 -0.71
N LEU A 310 -3.94 5.17 -1.48
CA LEU A 310 -3.49 6.11 -2.51
C LEU A 310 -3.03 7.45 -1.92
N THR A 311 -3.83 8.04 -1.04
CA THR A 311 -3.67 9.44 -0.60
C THR A 311 -2.29 9.78 -0.05
N PRO A 312 -1.64 8.96 0.81
CA PRO A 312 -0.32 9.30 1.34
C PRO A 312 0.81 9.15 0.33
N LEU A 313 0.56 8.45 -0.79
CA LEU A 313 1.57 8.21 -1.80
C LEU A 313 1.66 9.33 -2.83
N ILE A 314 0.60 10.13 -2.97
CA ILE A 314 0.55 11.24 -3.92
C ILE A 314 1.52 12.34 -3.46
N VAL A 315 2.53 12.58 -4.30
CA VAL A 315 3.50 13.67 -4.16
C VAL A 315 3.55 14.47 -5.46
N ASP A 316 4.21 15.63 -5.44
CA ASP A 316 4.48 16.38 -6.66
C ASP A 316 5.17 15.49 -7.71
N ASN A 317 4.80 15.69 -8.97
CA ASN A 317 5.27 14.87 -10.10
C ASN A 317 4.86 13.39 -10.04
N SER A 318 3.70 13.08 -9.43
CA SER A 318 3.13 11.74 -9.54
C SER A 318 2.33 11.54 -10.82
N CYS A 319 2.39 10.33 -11.39
CA CYS A 319 1.50 9.83 -12.44
C CYS A 319 0.60 8.76 -11.84
N VAL A 320 -0.70 9.06 -11.69
CA VAL A 320 -1.69 8.13 -11.15
C VAL A 320 -2.49 7.52 -12.31
N LEU A 321 -2.49 6.19 -12.41
CA LEU A 321 -3.19 5.42 -13.43
C LEU A 321 -4.28 4.61 -12.75
N ILE A 322 -5.53 4.83 -13.12
CA ILE A 322 -6.69 4.17 -12.51
C ILE A 322 -7.40 3.36 -13.59
N ASP A 323 -7.50 2.05 -13.39
CA ASP A 323 -8.21 1.13 -14.29
C ASP A 323 -9.54 0.73 -13.64
N GLU A 324 -10.61 0.80 -14.43
CA GLU A 324 -11.99 0.43 -14.03
C GLU A 324 -12.46 1.04 -12.68
N PRO A 325 -12.39 2.38 -12.50
CA PRO A 325 -12.84 3.05 -11.26
C PRO A 325 -14.31 2.77 -10.91
N GLU A 326 -15.14 2.41 -11.90
CA GLU A 326 -16.57 2.14 -11.78
C GLU A 326 -16.92 0.77 -11.17
N ILE A 327 -16.01 -0.22 -11.18
CA ILE A 327 -16.32 -1.60 -10.73
C ILE A 327 -16.84 -1.64 -9.29
N SER A 328 -16.51 -0.64 -8.48
CA SER A 328 -16.91 -0.52 -7.09
C SER A 328 -17.97 0.55 -6.84
N LEU A 329 -18.49 1.20 -7.88
CA LEU A 329 -19.56 2.19 -7.76
C LEU A 329 -20.88 1.53 -8.18
N HIS A 330 -21.81 1.36 -7.24
CA HIS A 330 -23.18 1.03 -7.61
C HIS A 330 -23.75 2.19 -8.44
N PRO A 331 -24.45 1.91 -9.57
CA PRO A 331 -25.20 2.94 -10.28
C PRO A 331 -26.19 3.56 -9.29
N SER A 332 -26.13 4.89 -9.16
CA SER A 332 -27.09 5.67 -8.37
C SER A 332 -28.42 5.77 -9.08
#